data_AF-A0A369LUA2-F1
#
_entry.id   AF-A0A369LUA2-F1
#
_cell.length_a   1.000
_cell.length_b   1.000
_cell.length_c   1.000
_cell.angle_alpha   90.00
_cell.angle_beta   90.00
_cell.angle_gamma   90.00
#
_symmetry.space_group_name_H-M   'P 1'
#
loop_
_entity.id
_entity.type
_entity.pdbx_description
1 polymer ?
#
loop_
_entity_poly.entity_id
_entity_poly.type
_entity_poly.pdbx_seq_one_letter_code
_entity_poly.pdbx_strand_id
1 'polypeptide(L)' 'MLLKGSCVCLVKDVSDTAKYRRYIRYVWVSNPCAENADPANEMLNAIIVTSSHAMVKDRPPDTTYSQLLHSLEH' A
#
# COMPACT_ATOMS: atom_id res chain seq x y z
N MET A 1 -7.62 6.43 10.28
CA MET A 1 -8.13 5.03 10.24
C MET A 1 -9.35 5.00 9.33
N LEU A 2 -9.50 3.97 8.48
CA LEU A 2 -10.61 3.88 7.51
C LEU A 2 -11.95 3.61 8.19
N LEU A 3 -13.01 4.25 7.71
CA LEU A 3 -14.37 4.02 8.17
C LEU A 3 -14.99 2.81 7.45
N LYS A 4 -15.86 2.09 8.15
CA LYS A 4 -16.61 0.99 7.53
C LYS A 4 -17.47 1.54 6.39
N GLY A 5 -17.39 0.91 5.23
CA GLY A 5 -18.12 1.33 4.02
C GLY A 5 -17.35 2.30 3.12
N SER A 6 -16.12 2.68 3.46
CA SER A 6 -15.26 3.44 2.56
C SER A 6 -14.96 2.68 1.27
N CYS A 7 -15.01 3.37 0.14
CA CYS A 7 -14.48 2.90 -1.13
C CYS A 7 -12.96 3.07 -1.15
N VAL A 8 -12.25 2.08 -1.71
CA VAL A 8 -10.80 2.09 -1.87
C VAL A 8 -10.43 1.58 -3.26
N CYS A 9 -9.28 2.02 -3.76
CA CYS A 9 -8.68 1.46 -4.97
C CYS A 9 -7.66 0.37 -4.60
N LEU A 10 -7.62 -0.70 -5.39
CA LEU A 10 -6.68 -1.81 -5.21
C LEU A 10 -5.70 -1.84 -6.38
N VAL A 11 -4.42 -1.67 -6.09
CA VAL A 11 -3.35 -1.70 -7.09
C VAL A 11 -2.55 -2.99 -6.90
N LYS A 12 -2.44 -3.79 -7.96
CA LYS A 12 -1.52 -4.94 -7.96
C LYS A 12 -0.10 -4.48 -8.25
N ASP A 13 0.87 -5.23 -7.74
CA ASP A 13 2.26 -5.14 -8.19
C ASP A 13 2.50 -6.19 -9.30
N VAL A 14 3.72 -6.71 -9.42
CA VAL A 14 4.11 -7.77 -10.36
C VAL A 14 3.25 -9.03 -10.18
N SER A 15 3.10 -9.52 -8.95
CA SER A 15 2.38 -10.76 -8.65
C SER A 15 0.89 -10.52 -8.46
N ASP A 16 0.06 -11.39 -9.07
CA ASP A 16 -1.38 -11.34 -8.81
C ASP A 16 -1.74 -11.93 -7.44
N THR A 17 -1.16 -13.10 -7.12
CA THR A 17 -1.44 -13.82 -5.87
C THR A 17 -0.18 -14.30 -5.16
N ALA A 18 -0.24 -14.32 -3.83
CA ALA A 18 0.72 -14.96 -2.94
C ALA A 18 0.55 -16.49 -2.88
N LYS A 19 1.40 -17.12 -2.06
CA LYS A 19 1.15 -18.46 -1.52
C LYS A 19 -0.27 -18.51 -0.92
N TYR A 20 -0.99 -19.58 -1.25
CA TYR A 20 -2.41 -19.80 -0.91
C TYR A 20 -3.43 -18.95 -1.69
N ARG A 21 -3.09 -18.48 -2.89
CA ARG A 21 -4.02 -17.75 -3.80
C ARG A 21 -4.63 -16.49 -3.19
N ARG A 22 -3.93 -15.85 -2.24
CA ARG A 22 -4.35 -14.57 -1.66
C ARG A 22 -3.85 -13.43 -2.53
N TYR A 23 -4.72 -12.48 -2.88
CA TYR A 23 -4.30 -11.28 -3.60
C TYR A 23 -3.38 -10.41 -2.74
N ILE A 24 -2.32 -9.90 -3.34
CA ILE A 24 -1.45 -8.87 -2.74
C ILE A 24 -1.75 -7.57 -3.46
N ARG A 25 -2.22 -6.57 -2.72
CA ARG A 25 -2.59 -5.26 -3.26
C ARG A 25 -2.08 -4.14 -2.37
N TYR A 26 -1.61 -3.08 -2.98
CA TYR A 26 -1.54 -1.77 -2.34
C TYR A 26 -2.94 -1.18 -2.31
N VAL A 27 -3.34 -0.70 -1.14
CA VAL A 27 -4.68 -0.14 -0.92
C VAL A 27 -4.57 1.38 -0.93
N TRP A 28 -5.37 2.04 -1.75
CA TRP A 28 -5.40 3.49 -1.91
C TRP A 28 -6.74 4.06 -1.47
N VAL A 29 -6.71 5.18 -0.75
CA VAL A 29 -7.92 5.88 -0.28
C VAL A 29 -8.42 6.95 -1.26
N SER A 30 -7.62 7.26 -2.28
CA SER A 30 -7.95 8.11 -3.42
C SER A 30 -7.58 7.41 -4.75
N ASN A 31 -7.73 8.10 -5.88
CA ASN A 31 -7.42 7.54 -7.20
C ASN A 31 -5.89 7.48 -7.44
N PRO A 32 -5.27 6.29 -7.49
CA PRO A 32 -3.82 6.14 -7.68
C PRO A 32 -3.33 6.55 -9.09
N CYS A 33 -4.24 6.74 -10.04
CA CYS A 33 -3.91 7.15 -11.41
C CYS A 33 -4.08 8.67 -11.64
N ALA A 34 -4.39 9.43 -10.60
CA ALA A 34 -4.41 10.89 -10.68
C ALA A 34 -2.99 11.43 -10.93
N GLU A 35 -2.87 12.52 -11.70
CA GLU A 35 -1.57 13.15 -12.02
C GLU A 35 -0.77 13.54 -10.77
N ASN A 36 -1.49 13.92 -9.71
CA ASN A 36 -0.94 14.36 -8.43
C ASN A 36 -1.12 13.32 -7.31
N ALA A 37 -1.29 12.04 -7.64
CA ALA A 37 -1.40 10.99 -6.62
C ALA A 37 -0.14 10.93 -5.75
N ASP A 38 -0.32 10.95 -4.44
CA ASP A 38 0.76 10.92 -3.45
C ASP A 38 0.71 9.62 -2.63
N PRO A 39 1.57 8.63 -2.95
CA PRO A 39 1.58 7.36 -2.24
C PRO A 39 1.92 7.50 -0.74
N ALA A 40 2.61 8.55 -0.29
CA ALA A 40 2.93 8.70 1.13
C ALA A 40 1.69 9.03 1.98
N ASN A 41 0.75 9.78 1.42
CA ASN A 41 -0.42 10.30 2.13
C ASN A 41 -1.74 9.66 1.70
N GLU A 42 -1.79 9.00 0.53
CA GLU A 42 -3.02 8.46 -0.03
C GLU A 42 -3.03 6.92 -0.13
N MET A 43 -1.88 6.27 0.02
CA MET A 43 -1.81 4.82 0.12
C MET A 43 -2.00 4.42 1.59
N LEU A 44 -3.00 3.59 1.87
CA LEU A 44 -3.26 3.08 3.21
C LEU A 44 -2.05 2.36 3.80
N ASN A 45 -1.30 1.61 2.98
CA ASN A 45 -0.07 0.93 3.40
C ASN A 45 0.95 1.92 3.97
N ALA A 46 1.12 3.11 3.36
CA ALA A 46 2.00 4.15 3.88
C ALA A 46 1.42 4.76 5.17
N ILE A 47 0.14 5.10 5.17
CA ILE A 47 -0.55 5.70 6.32
C ILE A 47 -0.40 4.82 7.59
N ILE A 48 -0.53 3.50 7.48
CA ILE A 48 -0.40 2.60 8.65
C ILE A 48 1.05 2.42 9.10
N VAL A 49 2.03 2.57 8.22
CA VAL A 49 3.46 2.55 8.57
C VAL A 49 3.83 3.84 9.30
N THR A 50 3.49 5.01 8.72
CA THR A 50 3.75 6.33 9.33
C THR A 50 3.08 6.51 10.69
N SER A 51 1.93 5.87 10.91
CA SER A 51 1.23 5.91 12.20
C SER A 51 1.69 4.81 13.18
N SER A 52 2.78 4.10 12.88
CA SER A 52 3.36 3.03 13.71
C SER A 52 2.41 1.86 13.99
N HIS A 53 1.43 1.62 13.12
CA HIS A 53 0.51 0.48 13.21
C HIS A 53 1.02 -0.76 12.45
N ALA A 54 2.05 -0.62 11.62
CA ALA A 54 2.65 -1.70 10.86
C ALA A 54 4.15 -1.47 10.67
N MET A 55 4.89 -2.57 10.51
CA MET A 55 6.29 -2.55 10.09
C MET A 55 6.43 -2.99 8.63
N VAL A 56 7.41 -2.43 7.94
CA VAL A 56 7.72 -2.69 6.54
C VAL A 56 8.42 -4.04 6.42
N LYS A 57 7.99 -4.83 5.44
CA LYS A 57 8.63 -6.09 5.09
C LYS A 57 8.61 -6.29 3.59
N ASP A 58 9.79 -6.46 3.02
CA ASP A 58 9.91 -6.70 1.59
C ASP A 58 9.49 -8.12 1.22
N ARG A 59 8.82 -8.20 0.06
CA ARG A 59 8.35 -9.45 -0.52
C ARG A 59 8.63 -9.46 -2.03
N PRO A 60 9.85 -9.79 -2.45
CA PRO A 60 10.16 -9.90 -3.87
C PRO A 60 9.20 -10.87 -4.60
N PRO A 61 8.76 -10.55 -5.83
CA PRO A 61 9.13 -9.37 -6.62
C PRO A 61 8.28 -8.11 -6.32
N ASP A 62 7.33 -8.17 -5.40
CA ASP A 62 6.34 -7.11 -5.10
C ASP A 62 6.95 -6.01 -4.20
N THR A 63 7.87 -5.23 -4.77
CA THR A 63 8.65 -4.21 -4.03
C THR A 63 8.54 -2.81 -4.63
N THR A 64 7.53 -2.52 -5.45
CA THR A 64 7.40 -1.22 -6.15
C THR A 64 7.48 -0.02 -5.19
N TYR A 65 6.87 -0.10 -4.00
CA TYR A 65 6.90 0.97 -2.99
C TYR A 65 7.85 0.69 -1.81
N SER A 66 8.74 -0.30 -1.90
CA SER A 66 9.60 -0.72 -0.78
C SER A 66 10.43 0.45 -0.21
N GLN A 67 11.16 1.16 -1.08
CA GLN A 67 12.01 2.28 -0.67
C GLN A 67 11.21 3.40 0.02
N LEU A 68 10.04 3.74 -0.53
CA LEU A 68 9.15 4.73 0.07
C LEU A 68 8.69 4.28 1.45
N LEU A 69 8.19 3.04 1.58
CA LEU A 69 7.66 2.53 2.84
C LEU A 69 8.73 2.49 3.93
N HIS A 70 9.94 2.02 3.62
CA HIS A 70 11.08 2.04 4.55
C HIS A 70 11.44 3.47 4.99
N SER A 71 11.34 4.46 4.10
CA SER A 71 11.61 5.86 4.46
C SER A 71 10.58 6.47 5.43
N LEU A 72 9.39 5.86 5.52
CA LEU A 72 8.28 6.31 6.37
C LEU A 72 8.21 5.55 7.71
N GLU A 73 9.01 4.51 7.87
CA GLU A 73 9.10 3.72 9.10
C GLU A 73 10.01 4.43 10.12
N HIS A 74 9.54 4.55 11.36
CA HIS A 74 10.23 5.24 12.46
C HIS A 74 10.25 4.37 13.72
#